data_AF-A0A7J2SPI3-F1
#
_entry.id   AF-A0A7J2SPI3-F1
#
_cell.length_a   1.000
_cell.length_b   1.000
_cell.length_c   1.000
_cell.angle_alpha   90.00
_cell.angle_beta   90.00
_cell.angle_gamma   90.00
#
_symmetry.space_group_name_H-M   'P 1'
#
loop_
_entity.id
_entity.type
_entity.pdbx_description
1 polymer ?
#
loop_
_entity_poly.entity_id
_entity_poly.type
_entity_poly.pdbx_seq_one_letter_code
_entity_poly.pdbx_strand_id
1 'polypeptide(L)'
;MVTLQEIQKIFPELEWINDTSLREKVIKVWFTAAERGGWKSLDDVPFTLLFEDSGLLTAHTRRVTRLAKNVMEAREENLNN
;
A
#
# COMPACT_ATOMS: atom_id res chain seq x y z
N MET A 1 12.28 8.19 11.17
CA MET A 1 12.23 8.33 9.71
C MET A 1 11.81 6.98 9.19
N VAL A 2 10.90 6.94 8.22
CA VAL A 2 10.41 5.68 7.64
C VAL A 2 11.56 4.92 6.98
N THR A 3 11.65 3.62 7.25
CA THR A 3 12.64 2.70 6.68
C THR A 3 12.00 1.73 5.70
N LEU A 4 12.82 1.14 4.81
CA LEU A 4 12.35 0.12 3.87
C LEU A 4 11.78 -1.12 4.60
N GLN A 5 12.40 -1.53 5.70
CA GLN A 5 11.91 -2.64 6.53
C GLN A 5 10.56 -2.33 7.19
N GLU A 6 10.33 -1.09 7.64
CA GLU A 6 9.02 -0.70 8.18
C GLU A 6 7.94 -0.76 7.11
N ILE A 7 8.21 -0.30 5.89
CA ILE A 7 7.27 -0.39 4.76
C ILE A 7 6.87 -1.84 4.49
N GLN A 8 7.85 -2.75 4.46
CA GLN A 8 7.61 -4.20 4.28
C GLN A 8 6.75 -4.80 5.41
N LYS A 9 6.98 -4.38 6.65
CA LYS A 9 6.18 -4.83 7.81
C LYS A 9 4.75 -4.30 7.78
N ILE A 10 4.57 -3.05 7.35
CA ILE A 10 3.26 -2.40 7.26
C ILE A 10 2.42 -3.06 6.15
N PHE A 11 3.03 -3.36 5.01
CA PHE A 11 2.37 -3.92 3.84
C PHE A 11 2.83 -5.36 3.53
N PRO A 12 2.36 -6.38 4.26
CA PRO A 12 2.64 -7.77 3.91
C PRO A 12 2.10 -8.15 2.52
N GLU A 13 1.14 -7.40 1.98
CA GLU A 13 0.60 -7.57 0.63
C GLU A 13 1.67 -7.36 -0.48
N LEU A 14 2.81 -6.72 -0.18
CA LEU A 14 3.93 -6.60 -1.11
C LEU A 14 4.45 -7.97 -1.57
N GLU A 15 4.32 -9.01 -0.74
CA GLU A 15 4.73 -10.37 -1.07
C GLU A 15 3.89 -10.99 -2.19
N TRP A 16 2.72 -10.43 -2.51
CA TRP A 16 1.87 -10.88 -3.61
C TRP A 16 2.39 -10.42 -4.99
N ILE A 17 3.33 -9.47 -5.02
CA ILE A 17 3.94 -8.98 -6.25
C ILE A 17 5.10 -9.91 -6.61
N ASN A 18 4.88 -10.88 -7.50
CA ASN A 18 5.88 -11.89 -7.87
C ASN A 18 7.08 -11.29 -8.63
N ASP A 19 6.88 -10.22 -9.40
CA ASP A 19 7.97 -9.49 -10.05
C ASP A 19 8.74 -8.68 -8.97
N THR A 20 9.96 -9.11 -8.69
CA THR A 20 10.82 -8.50 -7.67
C THR A 20 11.19 -7.06 -8.00
N SER A 21 11.43 -6.73 -9.28
CA SER A 21 11.74 -5.36 -9.71
C SER A 21 10.54 -4.44 -9.50
N LEU A 22 9.32 -4.93 -9.79
CA LEU A 22 8.10 -4.18 -9.53
C LEU A 22 7.89 -3.98 -8.03
N ARG A 23 8.08 -5.04 -7.22
CA ARG A 23 7.95 -4.97 -5.75
C ARG A 23 8.88 -3.92 -5.14
N GLU A 24 10.14 -3.91 -5.54
CA GLU A 24 11.13 -2.94 -5.09
C GLU A 24 10.74 -1.50 -5.47
N LYS A 25 10.20 -1.29 -6.68
CA LYS A 25 9.70 0.02 -7.11
C LYS A 25 8.52 0.49 -6.24
N VAL A 26 7.59 -0.40 -5.90
CA VAL A 26 6.46 -0.05 -5.01
C VAL A 26 6.95 0.36 -3.62
N ILE A 27 7.91 -0.38 -3.04
CA ILE A 27 8.54 -0.02 -1.76
C ILE A 27 9.19 1.36 -1.87
N LYS A 28 9.92 1.62 -2.96
CA LYS A 28 10.60 2.89 -3.18
C LYS A 28 9.64 4.07 -3.32
N VAL A 29 8.45 3.86 -3.91
CA VAL A 29 7.40 4.91 -3.98
C VAL A 29 6.94 5.33 -2.60
N TRP A 30 6.66 4.38 -1.70
CA TRP A 30 6.27 4.69 -0.31
C TRP A 30 7.39 5.40 0.46
N PHE A 31 8.62 4.93 0.31
CA PHE A 31 9.78 5.58 0.92
C PHE A 31 9.95 7.02 0.42
N THR A 32 9.90 7.23 -0.89
CA THR A 32 10.02 8.56 -1.51
C THR A 32 8.87 9.49 -1.08
N ALA A 33 7.65 8.95 -0.94
CA ALA A 33 6.51 9.72 -0.45
C ALA A 33 6.72 10.18 1.00
N ALA A 34 7.21 9.29 1.87
CA ALA A 34 7.54 9.63 3.26
C ALA A 34 8.64 10.68 3.35
N GLU A 35 9.71 10.56 2.56
CA GLU A 35 10.79 11.56 2.51
C GLU A 35 10.27 12.92 2.06
N ARG A 36 9.50 12.98 0.96
CA ARG A 36 8.94 14.23 0.44
C ARG A 36 7.90 14.86 1.36
N GLY A 37 7.12 14.03 2.05
CA GLY A 37 6.11 14.47 3.01
C GLY A 37 6.68 14.84 4.38
N GLY A 38 7.96 14.56 4.65
CA GLY A 38 8.58 14.76 5.97
C GLY A 38 8.01 13.82 7.04
N TRP A 39 7.46 12.67 6.65
CA TRP A 39 6.77 11.75 7.54
C TRP A 39 7.77 10.94 8.38
N LYS A 40 7.53 10.87 9.68
CA LYS A 40 8.25 10.00 10.62
C LYS A 40 7.67 8.59 10.62
N SER A 41 6.37 8.48 10.38
CA SER A 41 5.60 7.25 10.16
C SER A 41 4.70 7.40 8.93
N LEU A 42 4.42 6.29 8.21
CA LEU A 42 3.42 6.31 7.13
C LEU A 42 1.99 6.63 7.62
N ASP A 43 1.77 6.55 8.93
CA ASP A 43 0.50 6.88 9.57
C ASP A 43 0.43 8.35 10.03
N ASP A 44 1.47 9.16 9.79
CA ASP A 44 1.45 10.60 10.06
C ASP A 44 0.48 11.36 9.13
N VAL A 45 0.03 10.70 8.05
CA VAL A 45 -0.91 11.24 7.08
C VAL A 45 -2.22 10.44 7.13
N PRO A 46 -3.39 11.11 7.22
CA PRO A 46 -4.67 10.43 7.11
C PRO A 46 -4.89 9.92 5.68
N PHE A 47 -5.79 8.96 5.47
CA PHE A 47 -6.06 8.50 4.09
C PHE A 47 -6.61 9.63 3.20
N THR A 48 -7.31 10.59 3.80
CA THR A 48 -7.80 11.79 3.12
C THR A 48 -7.81 13.01 4.03
N LEU A 49 -7.65 14.18 3.42
CA LEU A 49 -7.74 15.50 4.06
C LEU A 49 -9.14 16.12 3.94
N LEU A 50 -10.10 15.40 3.35
CA LEU A 50 -11.44 15.93 3.10
C LEU A 50 -12.29 16.05 4.37
N PHE A 51 -12.02 15.24 5.39
CA PHE A 51 -12.74 15.23 6.66
C PHE A 51 -11.87 14.64 7.79
N GLU A 52 -12.21 14.96 9.03
CA GLU A 52 -11.53 14.49 10.25
C GLU A 52 -11.76 13.00 10.51
N ASP A 53 -10.88 12.37 11.29
CA ASP A 53 -10.98 10.95 11.68
C ASP A 53 -11.15 9.96 10.51
N SER A 54 -10.65 10.33 9.34
CA SER A 54 -10.80 9.52 8.13
C SER A 54 -10.07 8.17 8.24
N GLY A 55 -9.09 8.08 9.14
CA GLY A 55 -8.32 6.88 9.43
C GLY A 55 -6.98 6.84 8.71
N LEU A 56 -6.22 5.78 8.95
CA LEU A 56 -4.83 5.68 8.51
C LEU A 56 -4.74 5.39 7.01
N LEU A 57 -3.84 6.10 6.32
CA LEU A 57 -3.54 5.86 4.90
C LEU A 57 -3.12 4.41 4.64
N THR A 58 -2.31 3.84 5.53
CA THR A 58 -1.83 2.45 5.44
C THR A 58 -2.99 1.46 5.56
N ALA A 59 -3.89 1.65 6.53
CA ALA A 59 -5.04 0.79 6.75
C ALA A 59 -6.03 0.84 5.59
N HIS A 60 -6.29 2.04 5.04
CA HIS A 60 -7.11 2.20 3.85
C HIS A 60 -6.51 1.45 2.65
N THR A 61 -5.22 1.67 2.37
CA THR A 61 -4.50 1.02 1.27
C THR A 61 -4.60 -0.49 1.35
N ARG A 62 -4.30 -1.09 2.51
CA ARG A 62 -4.36 -2.56 2.70
C ARG A 62 -5.76 -3.10 2.50
N ARG A 63 -6.78 -2.38 3.00
CA ARG A 63 -8.19 -2.78 2.84
C ARG A 63 -8.58 -2.84 1.37
N VAL A 64 -8.24 -1.81 0.59
CA VAL A 64 -8.55 -1.75 -0.85
C VAL A 64 -7.78 -2.83 -1.61
N THR A 65 -6.50 -3.04 -1.31
CA THR A 65 -5.68 -4.11 -1.93
C THR A 65 -6.27 -5.50 -1.68
N ARG A 66 -6.68 -5.80 -0.44
CA ARG A 66 -7.33 -7.08 -0.09
C ARG A 66 -8.70 -7.23 -0.74
N LEU A 67 -9.48 -6.16 -0.79
CA LEU A 67 -10.77 -6.16 -1.49
C LEU A 67 -10.57 -6.53 -2.97
N ALA A 68 -9.63 -5.88 -3.65
CA ALA A 68 -9.31 -6.17 -5.04
C ALA A 68 -8.80 -7.61 -5.23
N LYS A 69 -7.94 -8.11 -4.32
CA LYS A 69 -7.45 -9.51 -4.36
C LYS A 69 -8.58 -10.51 -4.22
N ASN A 70 -9.48 -10.32 -3.24
CA ASN A 70 -10.61 -11.21 -3.00
C ASN A 70 -11.57 -11.22 -4.20
N VAL A 71 -11.84 -10.06 -4.80
CA VAL A 71 -12.65 -9.99 -6.02
C VAL A 71 -11.95 -10.72 -7.16
N MET A 72 -10.64 -10.51 -7.37
CA MET A 72 -9.87 -11.22 -8.39
C MET A 72 -9.91 -12.74 -8.19
N GLU A 73 -9.87 -13.23 -6.95
CA GLU A 73 -9.95 -14.67 -6.62
C GLU A 73 -11.36 -15.25 -6.79
N ALA A 74 -12.40 -14.45 -6.54
CA ALA A 74 -13.79 -14.90 -6.63
C ALA A 74 -14.35 -14.86 -8.06
N ARG A 75 -13.73 -14.07 -8.95
CA ARG A 75 -14.16 -13.95 -10.34
C ARG A 75 -13.78 -15.19 -11.15
N GLU A 76 -14.74 -15.70 -11.91
CA GLU A 76 -14.56 -16.85 -12.81
C GLU A 76 -14.44 -16.43 -14.28
N GLU A 77 -14.67 -15.14 -14.59
CA GLU A 77 -14.62 -14.64 -15.95
C GLU A 77 -13.19 -14.73 -16.51
N ASN A 78 -13.08 -15.33 -17.68
CA ASN A 78 -11.81 -15.38 -18.38
C ASN A 78 -11.56 -14.07 -19.15
N LEU A 79 -10.96 -13.11 -18.46
CA LEU A 79 -10.63 -11.79 -18.99
C LEU A 79 -9.22 -11.81 -19.62
N ASN A 80 -9.10 -11.35 -20.86
CA ASN A 80 -7.86 -11.25 -21.66
C ASN A 80 -7.31 -12.56 -22.24
N ASN A 81 -8.18 -13.48 -22.66
CA ASN A 81 -7.79 -14.50 -23.65
C ASN A 81 -7.43 -13.86 -24.99
#